data_AF-A0A3P1CB60-F1
#
_entry.id   AF-A0A3P1CB60-F1
#
_cell.length_a   1.000
_cell.length_b   1.000
_cell.length_c   1.000
_cell.angle_alpha   90.00
_cell.angle_beta   90.00
_cell.angle_gamma   90.00
#
_symmetry.space_group_name_H-M   'P 1'
#
loop_
_entity.id
_entity.type
_entity.pdbx_description
1 polymer ?
#
loop_
_entity_poly.entity_id
_entity_poly.type
_entity_poly.pdbx_seq_one_letter_code
_entity_poly.pdbx_strand_id
1 'polypeptide(L)' 'MIQTFTNDDVIRYVYEETSAEENLLIEDALMAEPELMSFYLDTLEVKCLMNKIERKPADRTVQNILNYSRNYAANPSV' A
#
# COMPACT_ATOMS: atom_id res chain seq x y z
N MET A 1 -5.96 -21.65 -24.27
CA MET A 1 -4.71 -21.61 -23.48
C MET A 1 -5.17 -21.44 -22.04
N ILE A 2 -4.73 -22.30 -21.12
CA ILE A 2 -5.07 -22.12 -19.70
C ILE A 2 -4.21 -20.95 -19.21
N GLN A 3 -4.86 -19.87 -18.78
CA GLN A 3 -4.19 -18.74 -18.16
C GLN A 3 -4.11 -19.06 -16.66
N THR A 4 -2.89 -19.21 -16.16
CA THR A 4 -2.66 -19.53 -14.74
C THR A 4 -2.40 -18.23 -14.00
N PHE A 5 -3.24 -17.92 -13.02
CA PHE A 5 -3.05 -16.76 -12.15
C PHE A 5 -2.21 -17.13 -10.94
N THR A 6 -1.43 -16.17 -10.46
CA THR A 6 -0.50 -16.36 -9.36
C THR A 6 -0.79 -15.40 -8.22
N ASN A 7 -0.15 -15.61 -7.07
CA ASN A 7 -0.23 -14.70 -5.93
C ASN A 7 0.21 -13.27 -6.30
N ASP A 8 1.16 -13.10 -7.23
CA ASP A 8 1.59 -11.77 -7.69
C ASP A 8 0.46 -11.02 -8.40
N ASP A 9 -0.37 -11.73 -9.17
CA ASP A 9 -1.54 -11.13 -9.84
C ASP A 9 -2.59 -10.69 -8.83
N VAL A 10 -2.80 -11.48 -7.78
CA VAL A 10 -3.69 -11.13 -6.66
C VAL A 10 -3.18 -9.90 -5.92
N ILE A 11 -1.87 -9.79 -5.68
CA ILE A 11 -1.27 -8.59 -5.06
C ILE A 11 -1.52 -7.35 -5.93
N ARG A 12 -1.24 -7.43 -7.22
CA ARG A 12 -1.50 -6.32 -8.16
C ARG A 12 -2.97 -5.91 -8.14
N TYR A 13 -3.88 -6.88 -8.16
CA TYR A 13 -5.32 -6.63 -8.08
C TYR A 13 -5.71 -5.92 -6.77
N VAL A 14 -5.19 -6.37 -5.61
CA VAL A 14 -5.43 -5.74 -4.30
C VAL A 14 -4.95 -4.28 -4.25
N TYR A 15 -3.88 -3.95 -4.98
CA TYR A 15 -3.35 -2.59 -5.07
C TYR A 15 -3.92 -1.77 -6.25
N GLU A 16 -4.91 -2.30 -6.97
CA GLU A 16 -5.53 -1.65 -8.13
C GLU A 16 -4.54 -1.37 -9.28
N GLU A 17 -3.53 -2.23 -9.42
CA GLU A 17 -2.47 -2.15 -10.44
C GLU A 17 -2.76 -3.03 -11.69
N THR A 18 -4.03 -3.29 -11.93
CA THR A 18 -4.56 -4.16 -12.99
C THR A 18 -5.58 -3.41 -13.86
N SER A 19 -5.64 -3.77 -15.13
CA SER A 19 -6.64 -3.26 -16.07
C SER A 19 -8.03 -3.87 -15.80
N ALA A 20 -9.08 -3.25 -16.32
CA ALA A 20 -10.45 -3.77 -16.18
C ALA A 20 -10.62 -5.18 -16.79
N GLU A 21 -9.90 -5.50 -17.86
CA GLU A 21 -9.90 -6.83 -18.45
C GLU A 21 -9.19 -7.85 -17.56
N GLU A 22 -8.02 -7.50 -17.02
CA GLU A 22 -7.32 -8.35 -16.03
C GLU A 22 -8.17 -8.58 -14.79
N ASN A 23 -8.89 -7.57 -14.30
CA ASN A 23 -9.77 -7.70 -13.14
C ASN A 23 -10.80 -8.82 -13.30
N LEU A 24 -11.49 -8.84 -14.45
CA LEU A 24 -12.51 -9.87 -14.72
C LEU A 24 -11.91 -11.28 -14.71
N LEU A 25 -10.73 -11.44 -15.33
CA LEU A 25 -10.06 -12.74 -15.38
C LEU A 25 -9.53 -13.18 -14.01
N ILE A 26 -9.04 -12.24 -13.19
CA ILE A 26 -8.60 -12.51 -11.82
C ILE A 26 -9.79 -12.87 -10.94
N GLU A 27 -10.93 -12.18 -11.07
CA GLU A 27 -12.16 -12.49 -10.35
C GLU A 27 -12.66 -13.91 -10.66
N ASP A 28 -12.67 -14.30 -11.94
CA ASP A 28 -13.00 -15.67 -12.34
C ASP A 28 -12.05 -16.70 -11.72
N ALA A 29 -10.74 -16.43 -11.70
CA ALA A 29 -9.74 -17.31 -11.09
C ALA A 29 -9.90 -17.43 -9.57
N LEU A 30 -10.18 -16.32 -8.88
CA LEU A 30 -10.49 -16.30 -7.45
C LEU A 30 -11.73 -17.13 -7.13
N MET A 31 -12.75 -17.13 -7.99
CA MET A 31 -13.95 -17.96 -7.80
C MET A 31 -13.69 -19.46 -8.06
N ALA A 32 -12.78 -19.79 -8.98
CA ALA A 32 -12.46 -21.16 -9.36
C ALA A 32 -11.44 -21.84 -8.44
N GLU A 33 -10.52 -21.08 -7.84
CA GLU A 33 -9.38 -21.59 -7.09
C GLU A 33 -9.42 -21.14 -5.61
N PRO A 34 -9.86 -22.02 -4.67
CA PRO A 34 -10.01 -21.65 -3.26
C PRO A 34 -8.73 -21.15 -2.57
N GLU A 35 -7.56 -21.63 -3.00
CA GLU A 35 -6.27 -21.19 -2.45
C GLU A 35 -5.97 -19.73 -2.80
N LEU A 36 -6.26 -19.31 -4.05
CA LEU A 36 -6.13 -17.91 -4.47
C LEU A 36 -7.11 -17.01 -3.71
N MET A 37 -8.36 -17.47 -3.49
CA MET A 37 -9.33 -16.74 -2.68
C MET A 37 -8.85 -16.57 -1.23
N SER A 38 -8.29 -17.61 -0.61
CA SER A 38 -7.73 -17.51 0.74
C SER A 38 -6.61 -16.48 0.78
N PHE A 39 -5.68 -16.55 -0.17
CA PHE A 39 -4.58 -15.59 -0.26
C PHE A 39 -5.06 -14.16 -0.47
N TYR A 40 -6.10 -13.94 -1.30
CA TYR A 40 -6.72 -12.63 -1.49
C TYR A 40 -7.27 -12.06 -0.19
N LEU A 41 -8.02 -12.84 0.58
CA LEU A 41 -8.58 -12.42 1.86
C LEU A 41 -7.49 -12.09 2.89
N ASP A 42 -6.46 -12.94 3.00
CA ASP A 42 -5.31 -12.72 3.88
C ASP A 42 -4.58 -11.42 3.50
N THR A 43 -4.41 -11.16 2.20
CA THR A 43 -3.74 -9.96 1.69
C THR A 43 -4.55 -8.70 2.01
N LEU A 44 -5.88 -8.75 1.88
CA LEU A 44 -6.77 -7.64 2.28
C LEU A 44 -6.65 -7.35 3.78
N GLU A 45 -6.62 -8.39 4.62
CA GLU A 45 -6.43 -8.23 6.06
C GLU A 45 -5.09 -7.56 6.38
N VAL A 46 -3.99 -8.08 5.81
CA VAL A 46 -2.65 -7.51 6.01
C VAL A 46 -2.60 -6.05 5.56
N LYS A 47 -3.17 -5.71 4.40
CA LYS A 47 -3.26 -4.31 3.92
C LYS A 47 -3.99 -3.41 4.93
N CYS A 48 -5.09 -3.89 5.50
CA CYS A 48 -5.84 -3.17 6.53
C CYS A 48 -5.01 -2.97 7.81
N LEU A 49 -4.30 -4.01 8.27
CA LEU A 49 -3.44 -3.95 9.45
C LEU A 49 -2.25 -3.01 9.24
N MET A 50 -1.64 -3.01 8.05
CA MET A 50 -0.52 -2.13 7.72
C MET A 50 -0.88 -0.65 7.78
N ASN A 51 -2.12 -0.29 7.42
CA ASN A 51 -2.61 1.09 7.53
C ASN A 51 -2.74 1.58 8.99
N LYS A 52 -2.74 0.67 9.97
CA LYS A 52 -2.79 1.00 11.41
C LYS A 52 -1.39 1.23 12.00
N ILE A 53 -0.32 1.00 11.24
CA ILE A 53 1.04 1.17 11.73
C ILE A 53 1.33 2.67 11.92
N GLU A 54 1.31 3.12 13.16
CA GLU A 54 1.78 4.46 13.52
C GLU A 54 3.31 4.50 13.53
N ARG A 55 3.88 5.36 12.68
CA ARG A 55 5.32 5.65 12.72
C ARG A 55 5.52 6.99 13.41
N LYS A 56 6.35 7.01 14.45
CA LYS A 56 6.78 8.24 15.09
C LYS A 56 8.18 8.62 14.60
N PRO A 57 8.41 9.90 14.25
CA PRO A 57 9.76 10.35 13.93
C PRO A 57 10.66 10.21 15.15
N ALA A 58 11.95 10.03 14.93
CA ALA A 58 12.92 10.09 16.02
C ALA A 58 12.92 11.49 16.66
N ASP A 59 13.04 11.56 17.99
CA ASP A 59 13.01 12.83 18.74
C ASP A 59 13.99 13.86 18.20
N ARG A 60 15.20 13.42 17.79
CA ARG A 60 16.22 14.29 17.17
C ARG A 60 15.68 15.04 15.95
N THR A 61 14.86 14.40 15.13
CA THR A 61 14.31 15.01 13.91
C THR A 61 13.30 16.08 14.28
N VAL A 62 12.42 15.78 15.24
CA VAL A 62 11.45 16.75 15.76
C VAL A 62 12.17 17.97 16.34
N GLN A 63 13.20 17.74 17.17
CA GLN A 63 13.98 18.83 17.76
C GLN A 63 14.71 19.67 16.71
N ASN A 64 15.31 19.05 15.70
CA ASN A 64 15.98 19.78 14.62
C ASN A 64 15.01 20.70 13.86
N ILE A 65 13.81 20.21 13.53
CA ILE A 65 12.77 21.02 12.86
C ILE A 65 12.31 22.18 13.75
N LEU A 66 12.03 21.91 15.02
CA LEU A 66 11.61 22.94 15.98
C LEU A 66 12.70 23.99 16.22
N ASN A 67 13.97 23.59 16.24
CA ASN A 67 15.10 24.50 16.39
C ASN A 67 15.27 25.38 15.15
N TYR A 68 15.15 24.81 13.95
CA TYR A 68 15.17 25.58 12.72
C TYR A 68 14.03 26.60 12.67
N SER A 69 12.80 26.16 12.92
CA SER A 69 11.61 27.03 12.87
C SER A 69 11.68 28.20 13.85
N ARG A 70 12.17 27.97 15.07
CA ARG A 70 12.35 29.04 16.08
C ARG A 70 13.39 30.10 15.69
N ASN A 71 14.41 29.69 14.93
CA ASN A 71 15.50 30.56 14.51
C ASN A 71 15.32 31.07 13.07
N TYR A 72 14.18 30.77 12.44
CA TYR A 72 13.86 31.25 11.11
C TYR A 72 13.50 32.73 11.17
N ALA A 73 14.49 33.59 10.92
CA ALA A 73 14.22 34.99 10.58
C ALA A 73 13.66 35.02 9.16
N ALA A 74 12.41 35.46 8.99
CA ALA A 74 11.88 35.76 7.67
C ALA A 74 12.86 36.70 6.97
N ASN A 75 13.44 36.24 5.86
CA ASN A 75 14.40 37.01 5.09
C ASN A 75 13.81 38.42 4.85
N PRO A 76 14.47 39.52 5.29
CA PRO A 76 13.95 40.84 5.00
C PRO A 76 13.89 40.97 3.48
N SER A 77 12.69 41.23 2.96
CA SER A 77 12.44 41.45 1.55
C SER A 77 13.42 42.48 1.02
N VAL A 78 14.31 42.07 0.11
CA VAL A 78 15.21 42.96 -0.64
C VAL A 78 14.41 43.72 -1.68
#